data_AF-A0A383AUW8-F1
#
_entry.id   AF-A0A383AUW8-F1
#
_cell.length_a   1.000
_cell.length_b   1.000
_cell.length_c   1.000
_cell.angle_alpha   90.00
_cell.angle_beta   90.00
_cell.angle_gamma   90.00
#
_symmetry.space_group_name_H-M   'P 1'
#
loop_
_entity.id
_entity.type
_entity.pdbx_description
1 polymer ?
#
loop_
_entity_poly.entity_id
_entity_poly.type
_entity_poly.pdbx_seq_one_letter_code
_entity_poly.pdbx_strand_id
1 'polypeptide(L)'
;MTIVNYFIFSFSLTLWASFLFLNFGKNWLIDIPTERKIHGTPISRIGGLPIGIVFFLSIFVLGLGSQLLWYLLGGVSIFLLGVWDDRKSIRWPIKLLIQLFVSCIIIYRFIDTVQSVAFFGSILNFSMFILIPIFLIWFVGILNAVNLIDGMDGLAGGFMVLTTVFAVIIGIITKANLFLVLNASLLGTLTGFLFFNRKPAR
;
A
#
# COMPACT_ATOMS: atom_id res chain seq x y z
N MET A 1 -14.44 16.25 10.30
CA MET A 1 -13.07 15.99 10.81
C MET A 1 -12.06 16.70 9.92
N THR A 2 -11.00 17.26 10.49
CA THR A 2 -9.89 17.84 9.71
C THR A 2 -9.00 16.73 9.16
N ILE A 3 -8.18 17.03 8.14
CA ILE A 3 -7.21 16.07 7.59
C ILE A 3 -6.26 15.52 8.67
N VAL A 4 -5.89 16.37 9.63
CA VAL A 4 -5.02 16.05 10.75
C VAL A 4 -5.67 14.96 11.63
N ASN A 5 -6.99 14.99 11.82
CA ASN A 5 -7.68 13.98 12.61
C ASN A 5 -7.59 12.59 11.97
N TYR A 6 -7.69 12.48 10.65
CA TYR A 6 -7.55 11.20 9.94
C TYR A 6 -6.14 10.62 10.09
N PHE A 7 -5.13 11.48 9.95
CA PHE A 7 -3.74 11.12 10.18
C PHE A 7 -3.51 10.65 11.62
N ILE A 8 -3.92 11.44 12.62
CA ILE A 8 -3.71 11.12 14.04
C ILE A 8 -4.42 9.82 14.40
N PHE A 9 -5.67 9.65 13.95
CA PHE A 9 -6.45 8.44 14.22
C PHE A 9 -5.75 7.19 13.69
N SER A 10 -5.37 7.18 12.42
CA SER A 10 -4.72 6.02 11.82
C SER A 10 -3.31 5.80 12.37
N PHE A 11 -2.56 6.87 12.67
CA PHE A 11 -1.25 6.80 13.33
C PHE A 11 -1.33 6.14 14.71
N SER A 12 -2.18 6.64 15.59
CA SER A 12 -2.36 6.09 16.95
C SER A 12 -2.82 4.64 16.92
N LEU A 13 -3.74 4.31 16.01
CA LEU A 13 -4.26 2.96 15.86
C LEU A 13 -3.18 2.00 15.32
N THR A 14 -2.35 2.44 14.36
CA THR A 14 -1.22 1.62 13.88
C THR A 14 -0.13 1.47 14.92
N LEU A 15 0.15 2.49 15.76
CA LEU A 15 1.09 2.34 16.86
C LEU A 15 0.64 1.24 17.83
N TRP A 16 -0.63 1.28 18.23
CA TRP A 16 -1.22 0.30 19.12
C TRP A 16 -1.25 -1.10 18.50
N ALA A 17 -1.69 -1.21 17.25
CA ALA A 17 -1.71 -2.49 16.53
C ALA A 17 -0.29 -3.06 16.38
N SER A 18 0.68 -2.28 15.92
CA SER A 18 2.06 -2.72 15.75
C SER A 18 2.67 -3.20 17.07
N PHE A 19 2.43 -2.49 18.17
CA PHE A 19 2.84 -2.93 19.51
C PHE A 19 2.24 -4.29 19.90
N LEU A 20 0.94 -4.52 19.66
CA LEU A 20 0.30 -5.81 19.93
C LEU A 20 0.88 -6.93 19.06
N PHE A 21 1.07 -6.69 17.76
CA PHE A 21 1.64 -7.69 16.85
C PHE A 21 3.08 -8.07 17.22
N LEU A 22 3.89 -7.11 17.71
CA LEU A 22 5.25 -7.38 18.19
C LEU A 22 5.27 -8.21 19.48
N ASN A 23 4.30 -7.99 20.39
CA ASN A 23 4.28 -8.67 21.68
C ASN A 23 3.58 -10.04 21.63
N PHE A 24 2.51 -10.17 20.85
CA PHE A 24 1.66 -11.37 20.81
C PHE A 24 1.79 -12.17 19.51
N GLY A 25 2.32 -11.56 18.44
CA GLY A 25 2.42 -12.17 17.11
C GLY A 25 3.72 -12.95 16.84
N LYS A 26 4.70 -12.93 17.75
CA LYS A 26 6.02 -13.58 17.56
C LYS A 26 5.93 -15.06 17.13
N ASN A 27 4.89 -15.78 17.54
CA ASN A 27 4.74 -17.21 17.24
C ASN A 27 4.12 -17.51 15.86
N TRP A 28 3.66 -16.51 15.10
CA TRP A 28 2.85 -16.75 13.89
C TRP A 28 3.62 -16.66 12.57
N LEU A 29 4.80 -16.02 12.54
CA LEU A 29 5.62 -15.76 11.34
C LEU A 29 7.01 -15.24 11.76
N ILE A 30 7.93 -16.15 12.10
CA ILE A 30 9.36 -15.87 12.32
C ILE A 30 10.08 -16.06 10.99
N ASP A 31 10.78 -15.04 10.49
CA ASP A 31 11.67 -15.19 9.33
C ASP A 31 13.02 -15.73 9.77
N ILE A 32 13.45 -16.86 9.23
CA ILE A 32 14.77 -17.43 9.52
C ILE A 32 15.74 -16.89 8.45
N PRO A 33 16.87 -16.25 8.83
CA PRO A 33 17.76 -15.60 7.86
C PRO A 33 18.32 -16.61 6.84
N THR A 34 18.30 -16.21 5.57
CA THR A 34 18.83 -16.97 4.41
C THR A 34 19.94 -16.16 3.73
N GLU A 35 20.84 -16.83 2.98
CA GLU A 35 22.08 -16.27 2.40
C GLU A 35 21.94 -15.01 1.51
N ARG A 36 20.71 -14.63 1.10
CA ARG A 36 20.43 -13.39 0.36
C ARG A 36 20.19 -12.15 1.24
N LYS A 37 20.16 -12.27 2.57
CA LYS A 37 19.85 -11.16 3.50
C LYS A 37 21.08 -10.73 4.29
N ILE A 38 21.32 -9.41 4.35
CA ILE A 38 22.49 -8.78 5.01
C ILE A 38 22.37 -8.80 6.55
N HIS A 39 21.20 -9.08 7.10
CA HIS A 39 20.95 -9.12 8.54
C HIS A 39 21.08 -10.55 9.10
N GLY A 40 21.91 -10.72 10.14
CA GLY A 40 22.16 -12.00 10.81
C GLY A 40 21.11 -12.40 11.87
N THR A 41 19.99 -11.69 11.99
CA THR A 41 18.94 -11.99 12.99
C THR A 41 17.57 -12.19 12.35
N PRO A 42 16.73 -13.09 12.89
CA PRO A 42 15.37 -13.33 12.38
C PRO A 42 14.46 -12.13 12.64
N ILE A 43 13.98 -11.47 11.58
CA ILE A 43 13.08 -10.29 11.66
C ILE A 43 11.65 -10.76 11.37
N SER A 44 10.66 -10.27 12.12
CA SER A 44 9.27 -10.66 11.89
C SER A 44 8.73 -10.09 10.56
N ARG A 45 8.28 -10.95 9.63
CA ARG A 45 7.57 -10.54 8.39
C ARG A 45 6.18 -9.94 8.65
N ILE A 46 5.78 -9.81 9.92
CA ILE A 46 4.43 -9.42 10.33
C ILE A 46 4.23 -7.90 10.26
N GLY A 47 5.29 -7.11 10.10
CA GLY A 47 5.27 -5.66 10.18
C GLY A 47 4.26 -4.96 9.23
N GLY A 48 4.02 -5.52 8.04
CA GLY A 48 3.07 -4.97 7.08
C GLY A 48 1.59 -5.20 7.41
N LEU A 49 1.26 -6.18 8.26
CA LEU A 49 -0.14 -6.54 8.58
C LEU A 49 -0.88 -5.41 9.32
N PRO A 50 -0.32 -4.79 10.38
CA PRO A 50 -0.92 -3.63 11.03
C PRO A 50 -1.28 -2.50 10.06
N ILE A 51 -0.45 -2.25 9.05
CA ILE A 51 -0.68 -1.17 8.07
C ILE A 51 -1.98 -1.44 7.30
N GLY A 52 -2.08 -2.62 6.68
CA GLY A 52 -3.25 -2.98 5.88
C GLY A 52 -4.53 -3.03 6.72
N ILE A 53 -4.50 -3.71 7.87
CA ILE A 53 -5.66 -3.86 8.75
C ILE A 53 -6.18 -2.49 9.21
N VAL A 54 -5.29 -1.62 9.72
CA VAL A 54 -5.67 -0.30 10.21
C VAL A 54 -6.14 0.60 9.08
N PHE A 55 -5.51 0.54 7.91
CA PHE A 55 -5.92 1.32 6.75
C PHE A 55 -7.34 0.95 6.29
N PHE A 56 -7.63 -0.35 6.11
CA PHE A 56 -8.97 -0.78 5.71
C PHE A 56 -10.01 -0.48 6.79
N LEU A 57 -9.70 -0.71 8.07
CA LEU A 57 -10.59 -0.36 9.17
C LEU A 57 -10.90 1.13 9.20
N SER A 58 -9.90 1.99 8.96
CA SER A 58 -10.10 3.43 8.87
C SER A 58 -11.11 3.78 7.78
N ILE A 59 -11.05 3.16 6.60
CA ILE A 59 -12.03 3.39 5.52
C ILE A 59 -13.47 3.08 5.97
N PHE A 60 -13.68 2.00 6.73
CA PHE A 60 -14.99 1.64 7.26
C PHE A 60 -15.47 2.61 8.36
N VAL A 61 -14.60 2.96 9.30
CA VAL A 61 -14.92 3.91 10.39
C VAL A 61 -15.29 5.28 9.84
N LEU A 62 -14.69 5.68 8.71
CA LEU A 62 -15.01 6.93 8.03
C LEU A 62 -16.29 6.89 7.19
N GLY A 63 -17.01 5.75 7.16
CA GLY A 63 -18.24 5.60 6.40
C GLY A 63 -18.03 5.55 4.88
N LEU A 64 -16.80 5.32 4.43
CA LEU A 64 -16.44 5.32 3.00
C LEU A 64 -16.52 3.92 2.36
N GLY A 65 -16.84 2.89 3.13
CA GLY A 65 -16.79 1.48 2.68
C GLY A 65 -17.69 1.18 1.47
N SER A 66 -18.91 1.72 1.44
CA SER A 66 -19.83 1.52 0.31
C SER A 66 -19.36 2.22 -0.97
N GLN A 67 -18.88 3.46 -0.85
CA GLN A 67 -18.35 4.25 -1.97
C GLN A 67 -17.06 3.64 -2.55
N LEU A 68 -16.24 3.02 -1.70
CA LEU A 68 -14.92 2.50 -2.04
C LEU A 68 -14.88 0.97 -2.15
N LEU A 69 -16.01 0.28 -2.36
CA LEU A 69 -16.03 -1.17 -2.41
C LEU A 69 -15.05 -1.75 -3.46
N TRP A 70 -15.00 -1.17 -4.67
CA TRP A 70 -14.06 -1.58 -5.73
C TRP A 70 -12.59 -1.40 -5.32
N TYR A 71 -12.29 -0.32 -4.59
CA TYR A 71 -10.97 -0.01 -4.07
C TYR A 71 -10.57 -0.97 -2.93
N LEU A 72 -11.52 -1.26 -2.04
CA LEU A 72 -11.35 -2.22 -0.96
C LEU A 72 -11.15 -3.65 -1.48
N LEU A 73 -11.92 -4.07 -2.48
CA LEU A 73 -11.75 -5.38 -3.10
C LEU A 73 -10.36 -5.52 -3.71
N GLY A 74 -9.91 -4.56 -4.51
CA GLY A 74 -8.57 -4.58 -5.08
C GLY A 74 -7.46 -4.53 -4.01
N GLY A 75 -7.58 -3.60 -3.06
CA GLY A 75 -6.60 -3.43 -1.99
C GLY A 75 -6.49 -4.66 -1.08
N VAL A 76 -7.61 -5.22 -0.65
CA VAL A 76 -7.64 -6.44 0.19
C VAL A 76 -7.10 -7.63 -0.59
N SER A 77 -7.44 -7.78 -1.88
CA SER A 77 -6.88 -8.87 -2.71
C SER A 77 -5.35 -8.80 -2.80
N ILE A 78 -4.77 -7.62 -3.05
CA ILE A 78 -3.31 -7.46 -3.11
C ILE A 78 -2.67 -7.63 -1.73
N PHE A 79 -3.31 -7.13 -0.67
CA PHE A 79 -2.85 -7.33 0.71
C PHE A 79 -2.81 -8.82 1.07
N LEU A 80 -3.87 -9.57 0.79
CA LEU A 80 -3.92 -11.01 1.03
C LEU A 80 -2.92 -11.78 0.18
N LEU A 81 -2.69 -11.35 -1.07
CA LEU A 81 -1.64 -11.91 -1.92
C LEU A 81 -0.26 -11.75 -1.28
N GLY A 82 0.04 -10.56 -0.74
CA GLY A 82 1.29 -10.29 -0.01
C GLY A 82 1.43 -11.17 1.23
N VAL A 83 0.39 -11.23 2.08
CA VAL A 83 0.39 -12.08 3.28
C VAL A 83 0.58 -13.56 2.94
N TRP A 84 -0.02 -14.03 1.84
CA TRP A 84 0.15 -15.41 1.40
C TRP A 84 1.58 -15.65 0.88
N ASP A 85 2.14 -14.71 0.11
CA ASP A 85 3.51 -14.80 -0.38
C ASP A 85 4.55 -14.85 0.75
N ASP A 86 4.36 -14.04 1.79
CA ASP A 86 5.25 -14.02 2.95
C ASP A 86 5.25 -15.35 3.71
N ARG A 87 4.10 -16.07 3.70
CA ARG A 87 3.92 -17.36 4.36
C ARG A 87 4.39 -18.55 3.53
N LYS A 88 4.04 -18.57 2.26
CA LYS A 88 4.30 -19.67 1.33
C LYS A 88 4.67 -19.06 0.00
N SER A 89 5.95 -18.76 -0.20
CA SER A 89 6.50 -18.14 -1.41
C SER A 89 5.77 -18.59 -2.68
N ILE A 90 4.99 -17.69 -3.27
CA ILE A 90 4.10 -18.02 -4.39
C ILE A 90 4.92 -18.00 -5.68
N ARG A 91 4.58 -18.86 -6.64
CA ARG A 91 5.20 -18.83 -7.97
C ARG A 91 4.88 -17.51 -8.68
N TRP A 92 5.88 -16.88 -9.30
CA TRP A 92 5.74 -15.58 -9.95
C TRP A 92 4.60 -15.48 -10.98
N PRO A 93 4.25 -16.52 -11.79
CA PRO A 93 3.14 -16.39 -12.74
C PRO A 93 1.79 -16.23 -12.04
N ILE A 94 1.61 -16.89 -10.89
CA ILE A 94 0.37 -16.81 -10.11
C ILE A 94 0.21 -15.40 -9.52
N LYS A 95 1.30 -14.84 -8.97
CA LYS A 95 1.30 -13.45 -8.48
C LYS A 95 0.92 -12.48 -9.59
N LEU A 96 1.56 -12.62 -10.76
CA LEU A 96 1.32 -11.76 -11.91
C LEU A 96 -0.13 -11.83 -12.39
N LEU A 97 -0.72 -13.03 -12.48
CA LEU A 97 -2.12 -13.22 -12.86
C LEU A 97 -3.08 -12.53 -11.89
N ILE A 98 -2.86 -12.65 -10.59
CA ILE A 98 -3.71 -12.00 -9.57
C ILE A 98 -3.56 -10.48 -9.65
N GLN A 99 -2.33 -9.97 -9.79
CA GLN A 99 -2.07 -8.53 -9.94
C GLN A 99 -2.73 -7.97 -11.20
N LEU A 100 -2.63 -8.65 -12.34
CA LEU A 100 -3.30 -8.28 -13.58
C LEU A 100 -4.82 -8.30 -13.43
N PHE A 101 -5.38 -9.34 -12.81
CA PHE A 101 -6.82 -9.44 -12.57
C PHE A 101 -7.35 -8.27 -11.73
N VAL A 102 -6.67 -7.95 -10.62
CA VAL A 102 -7.01 -6.78 -9.81
C VAL A 102 -6.87 -5.49 -10.61
N SER A 103 -5.81 -5.34 -11.39
CA SER A 103 -5.57 -4.15 -12.22
C SER A 103 -6.70 -3.93 -13.24
N CYS A 104 -7.22 -5.00 -13.85
CA CYS A 104 -8.38 -4.97 -14.75
C CYS A 104 -9.65 -4.49 -14.05
N ILE A 105 -9.91 -4.92 -12.81
CA ILE A 105 -11.06 -4.44 -12.02
C ILE A 105 -10.94 -2.94 -11.74
N ILE A 106 -9.75 -2.48 -11.35
CA ILE A 106 -9.51 -1.07 -11.05
C ILE A 106 -9.70 -0.21 -12.30
N ILE A 107 -9.05 -0.56 -13.42
CA ILE A 107 -9.12 0.26 -14.64
C ILE A 107 -10.52 0.31 -15.25
N TYR A 108 -11.29 -0.78 -15.12
CA TYR A 108 -12.68 -0.81 -15.59
C TYR A 108 -13.52 0.31 -14.96
N ARG A 109 -13.26 0.67 -13.70
CA ARG A 109 -13.97 1.77 -13.02
C ARG A 109 -13.70 3.14 -13.66
N PHE A 110 -12.55 3.30 -14.33
CA PHE A 110 -12.08 4.58 -14.84
C PHE A 110 -12.13 4.67 -16.37
N ILE A 111 -12.62 3.63 -17.05
CA ILE A 111 -12.54 3.47 -18.49
C ILE A 111 -13.22 4.62 -19.26
N ASP A 112 -14.32 5.16 -18.72
CA ASP A 112 -15.08 6.26 -19.33
C ASP A 112 -14.65 7.64 -18.81
N THR A 113 -13.73 7.69 -17.84
CA THR A 113 -13.35 8.93 -17.14
C THR A 113 -11.94 9.42 -17.48
N VAL A 114 -11.03 8.50 -17.83
CA VAL A 114 -9.63 8.83 -18.10
C VAL A 114 -9.40 8.80 -19.61
N GLN A 115 -9.30 9.98 -20.22
CA GLN A 115 -9.13 10.13 -21.67
C GLN A 115 -7.71 10.54 -22.08
N SER A 116 -6.86 10.92 -21.12
CA SER A 116 -5.54 11.47 -21.37
C SER A 116 -4.56 11.17 -20.24
N VAL A 117 -3.27 11.16 -20.55
CA VAL A 117 -2.17 11.07 -19.58
C VAL A 117 -1.37 12.36 -19.63
N ALA A 118 -1.10 12.95 -18.46
CA ALA A 118 -0.17 14.06 -18.35
C ALA A 118 1.27 13.52 -18.28
N PHE A 119 2.16 14.04 -19.13
CA PHE A 119 3.58 13.67 -19.17
C PHE A 119 4.44 14.93 -19.36
N PHE A 120 5.28 15.26 -18.38
CA PHE A 120 6.13 16.47 -18.38
C PHE A 120 5.40 17.77 -18.78
N GLY A 121 4.17 17.96 -18.27
CA GLY A 121 3.35 19.14 -18.58
C GLY A 121 2.62 19.08 -19.93
N SER A 122 2.87 18.08 -20.76
CA SER A 122 2.09 17.79 -21.97
C SER A 122 0.91 16.88 -21.65
N ILE A 123 -0.23 17.10 -22.32
CA ILE A 123 -1.39 16.21 -22.24
C ILE A 123 -1.36 15.31 -23.47
N LEU A 124 -1.16 14.02 -23.24
CA LEU A 124 -1.13 13.00 -24.28
C LEU A 124 -2.49 12.32 -24.34
N ASN A 125 -3.18 12.49 -25.46
CA ASN A 125 -4.46 11.84 -25.74
C ASN A 125 -4.20 10.51 -26.46
N PHE A 126 -4.64 9.41 -25.85
CA PHE A 126 -4.50 8.08 -26.42
C PHE A 126 -5.86 7.38 -26.46
N SER A 127 -6.02 6.43 -27.38
CA SER A 127 -7.19 5.56 -27.35
C SER A 127 -7.15 4.65 -26.12
N MET A 128 -8.33 4.20 -25.67
CA MET A 128 -8.40 3.27 -24.53
C MET A 128 -7.65 1.97 -24.78
N PHE A 129 -7.53 1.55 -26.04
CA PHE A 129 -6.71 0.40 -26.44
C PHE A 129 -5.23 0.55 -26.03
N ILE A 130 -4.70 1.78 -26.02
CA ILE A 130 -3.32 2.08 -25.61
C ILE A 130 -3.24 2.36 -24.10
N LEU A 131 -4.23 3.08 -23.55
CA LEU A 131 -4.24 3.44 -22.13
C LEU A 131 -4.36 2.21 -21.22
N ILE A 132 -5.11 1.18 -21.62
CA ILE A 132 -5.30 -0.04 -20.83
C ILE A 132 -3.95 -0.75 -20.58
N PRO A 133 -3.18 -1.16 -21.60
CA PRO A 133 -1.86 -1.77 -21.40
C PRO A 133 -0.90 -0.90 -20.58
N ILE A 134 -0.87 0.42 -20.82
CA ILE A 134 -0.02 1.35 -20.06
C ILE A 134 -0.36 1.29 -18.58
N PHE A 135 -1.65 1.39 -18.23
CA PHE A 135 -2.09 1.30 -16.84
C PHE A 135 -1.79 -0.06 -16.22
N LEU A 136 -2.01 -1.18 -16.93
CA LEU A 136 -1.72 -2.51 -16.42
C LEU A 136 -0.23 -2.68 -16.10
N ILE A 137 0.65 -2.28 -17.02
CA ILE A 137 2.10 -2.33 -16.82
C ILE A 137 2.51 -1.43 -15.66
N TRP A 138 1.98 -0.21 -15.59
CA TRP A 138 2.28 0.74 -14.53
C TRP A 138 1.82 0.23 -13.15
N PHE A 139 0.59 -0.26 -13.05
CA PHE A 139 0.00 -0.73 -11.79
C PHE A 139 0.76 -1.96 -11.26
N VAL A 140 0.94 -2.98 -12.10
CA VAL A 140 1.72 -4.18 -11.76
C VAL A 140 3.18 -3.82 -11.49
N GLY A 141 3.74 -2.90 -12.26
CA GLY A 141 5.10 -2.40 -12.11
C GLY A 141 5.34 -1.78 -10.74
N ILE A 142 4.43 -0.94 -10.25
CA ILE A 142 4.52 -0.35 -8.91
C ILE A 142 4.49 -1.43 -7.82
N LEU A 143 3.58 -2.40 -7.92
CA LEU A 143 3.48 -3.49 -6.93
C LEU A 143 4.79 -4.27 -6.82
N ASN A 144 5.39 -4.63 -7.95
CA ASN A 144 6.65 -5.36 -7.98
C ASN A 144 7.84 -4.47 -7.60
N ALA A 145 7.86 -3.20 -8.01
CA ALA A 145 8.92 -2.27 -7.64
C ALA A 145 9.00 -2.05 -6.12
N VAL A 146 7.85 -1.86 -5.45
CA VAL A 146 7.80 -1.72 -3.98
C VAL A 146 8.25 -3.00 -3.29
N ASN A 147 7.84 -4.18 -3.78
CA ASN A 147 8.27 -5.46 -3.24
C ASN A 147 9.79 -5.69 -3.41
N LEU A 148 10.38 -5.26 -4.53
CA LEU A 148 11.81 -5.41 -4.80
C LEU A 148 12.70 -4.51 -3.92
N ILE A 149 12.24 -3.30 -3.56
CA ILE A 149 12.98 -2.41 -2.67
C ILE A 149 12.80 -2.78 -1.18
N ASP A 150 11.86 -3.66 -0.85
CA ASP A 150 11.61 -4.15 0.51
C ASP A 150 12.61 -5.25 0.94
N GLY A 151 13.90 -5.01 0.70
CA GLY A 151 15.01 -5.88 1.09
C GLY A 151 15.87 -5.31 2.22
N MET A 152 15.60 -4.09 2.66
CA MET A 152 16.36 -3.36 3.68
C MET A 152 15.43 -2.72 4.71
N ASP A 153 15.76 -2.87 5.99
CA ASP A 153 15.04 -2.28 7.12
C ASP A 153 14.71 -0.79 6.89
N GLY A 154 13.42 -0.47 6.94
CA GLY A 154 12.89 0.89 6.83
C GLY A 154 12.96 1.54 5.44
N LEU A 155 13.56 0.90 4.42
CA LEU A 155 13.70 1.52 3.09
C LEU A 155 12.34 1.63 2.37
N ALA A 156 11.63 0.52 2.20
CA ALA A 156 10.32 0.53 1.54
C ALA A 156 9.31 1.38 2.33
N GLY A 157 9.29 1.25 3.66
CA GLY A 157 8.42 2.07 4.52
C GLY A 157 8.72 3.57 4.38
N GLY A 158 9.98 3.98 4.40
CA GLY A 158 10.38 5.37 4.21
C GLY A 158 10.03 5.91 2.82
N PHE A 159 10.25 5.12 1.78
CA PHE A 159 9.85 5.47 0.41
C PHE A 159 8.34 5.67 0.30
N MET A 160 7.54 4.78 0.88
CA MET A 160 6.08 4.89 0.87
C MET A 160 5.58 6.08 1.68
N VAL A 161 6.22 6.44 2.80
CA VAL A 161 5.91 7.68 3.52
C VAL A 161 6.15 8.90 2.63
N LEU A 162 7.31 8.97 1.97
CA LEU A 162 7.65 10.09 1.09
C LEU A 162 6.63 10.24 -0.06
N THR A 163 6.33 9.15 -0.77
CA THR A 163 5.36 9.18 -1.88
C THR A 163 3.96 9.58 -1.39
N THR A 164 3.55 9.10 -0.22
CA THR A 164 2.23 9.45 0.35
C THR A 164 2.16 10.91 0.81
N VAL A 165 3.26 11.51 1.29
CA VAL A 165 3.31 12.95 1.59
C VAL A 165 3.03 13.77 0.33
N PHE A 166 3.66 13.44 -0.80
CA PHE A 166 3.38 14.11 -2.08
C PHE A 166 1.95 13.87 -2.55
N ALA A 167 1.38 12.68 -2.34
CA ALA A 167 -0.02 12.41 -2.63
C ALA A 167 -0.97 13.27 -1.78
N VAL A 168 -0.69 13.48 -0.49
CA VAL A 168 -1.44 14.41 0.36
C VAL A 168 -1.36 15.84 -0.19
N ILE A 169 -0.16 16.30 -0.55
CA ILE A 169 0.03 17.65 -1.14
C ILE A 169 -0.79 17.81 -2.42
N ILE A 170 -0.75 16.81 -3.33
CA ILE A 170 -1.56 16.81 -4.55
C ILE A 170 -3.05 16.87 -4.22
N GLY A 171 -3.52 16.12 -3.22
CA GLY A 171 -4.91 16.15 -2.78
C GLY A 171 -5.37 17.52 -2.27
N ILE A 172 -4.48 18.25 -1.59
CA ILE A 172 -4.73 19.63 -1.13
C ILE A 172 -4.85 20.57 -2.34
N ILE A 173 -3.86 20.54 -3.24
CA ILE A 173 -3.79 21.43 -4.41
C ILE A 173 -5.00 21.22 -5.33
N THR A 174 -5.36 19.96 -5.57
CA THR A 174 -6.47 19.58 -6.46
C THR A 174 -7.84 19.64 -5.80
N LYS A 175 -7.90 19.89 -4.48
CA LYS A 175 -9.13 19.84 -3.67
C LYS A 175 -9.89 18.50 -3.76
N ALA A 176 -9.15 17.42 -4.03
CA ALA A 176 -9.70 16.07 -4.15
C ALA A 176 -9.92 15.46 -2.76
N ASN A 177 -11.02 15.83 -2.09
CA ASN A 177 -11.28 15.47 -0.68
C ASN A 177 -11.14 13.96 -0.39
N LEU A 178 -11.73 13.08 -1.22
CA LEU A 178 -11.66 11.64 -1.01
C LEU A 178 -10.22 11.11 -1.10
N PHE A 179 -9.48 11.56 -2.13
CA PHE A 179 -8.08 11.21 -2.31
C PHE A 179 -7.22 11.71 -1.15
N LEU A 180 -7.50 12.92 -0.66
CA LEU A 180 -6.81 13.53 0.47
C LEU A 180 -7.02 12.73 1.76
N VAL A 181 -8.26 12.32 2.06
CA VAL A 181 -8.59 11.54 3.26
C VAL A 181 -7.92 10.16 3.23
N LEU A 182 -7.93 9.49 2.08
CA LEU A 182 -7.27 8.19 1.92
C LEU A 182 -5.76 8.28 2.13
N ASN A 183 -5.10 9.25 1.49
CA ASN A 183 -3.66 9.41 1.62
C ASN A 183 -3.25 9.92 3.00
N ALA A 184 -4.05 10.76 3.67
CA ALA A 184 -3.79 11.16 5.05
C ALA A 184 -3.89 9.98 6.02
N SER A 185 -4.89 9.12 5.82
CA SER A 185 -5.06 7.89 6.61
C SER A 185 -3.89 6.94 6.37
N LEU A 186 -3.50 6.72 5.12
CA LEU A 186 -2.35 5.89 4.75
C LEU A 186 -1.04 6.44 5.34
N LEU A 187 -0.82 7.75 5.27
CA LEU A 187 0.35 8.41 5.84
C LEU A 187 0.45 8.17 7.36
N GLY A 188 -0.66 8.27 8.08
CA GLY A 188 -0.70 7.95 9.51
C GLY A 188 -0.33 6.50 9.78
N THR A 189 -0.88 5.55 9.01
CA THR A 189 -0.52 4.13 9.18
C THR A 189 0.95 3.84 8.89
N LEU A 190 1.50 4.39 7.79
CA LEU A 190 2.89 4.18 7.39
C LEU A 190 3.87 4.79 8.39
N THR A 191 3.57 5.99 8.90
CA THR A 191 4.41 6.67 9.90
C THR A 191 4.39 5.96 11.26
N GLY A 192 3.22 5.45 11.68
CA GLY A 192 3.09 4.63 12.89
C GLY A 192 3.88 3.33 12.78
N PHE A 193 3.81 2.66 11.63
CA PHE A 193 4.61 1.47 11.36
C PHE A 193 6.12 1.75 11.33
N LEU A 194 6.54 2.83 10.66
CA LEU A 194 7.95 3.17 10.53
C LEU A 194 8.61 3.45 11.89
N PHE A 195 7.85 3.85 12.92
CA PHE A 195 8.38 3.98 14.27
C PHE A 195 9.02 2.69 14.81
N PHE A 196 8.44 1.53 14.48
CA PHE A 196 8.95 0.21 14.86
C PHE A 196 9.92 -0.39 13.83
N ASN A 197 9.81 0.01 12.56
CA ASN A 197 10.64 -0.49 11.45
C ASN A 197 11.89 0.36 11.15
N ARG A 198 12.25 1.32 12.02
CA ARG A 198 13.51 2.08 11.92
C ARG A 198 14.70 1.21 12.30
N LYS A 199 15.84 1.38 11.64
CA LYS A 199 17.08 0.66 11.97
C LYS A 199 17.53 0.91 13.43
N PRO A 200 17.88 -0.14 14.20
CA PRO A 200 17.67 -1.57 13.91
C PRO A 200 16.19 -1.95 14.03
N ALA A 201 15.65 -2.65 13.02
CA ALA A 201 14.23 -3.04 13.01
C ALA A 201 13.87 -3.90 14.24
N ARG A 202 12.68 -3.68 14.80
CA ARG A 202 12.18 -4.33 16.00
C ARG A 202 11.01 -5.27 15.73
#